data_AF-A0A9E2KQL3-F1
#
_entry.id   AF-A0A9E2KQL3-F1
#
_cell.length_a   1.000
_cell.length_b   1.000
_cell.length_c   1.000
_cell.angle_alpha   90.00
_cell.angle_beta   90.00
_cell.angle_gamma   90.00
#
_symmetry.space_group_name_H-M   'P 1'
#
loop_
_entity.id
_entity.type
_entity.pdbx_description
1 polymer ?
#
loop_
_entity_poly.entity_id
_entity_poly.type
_entity_poly.pdbx_seq_one_letter_code
_entity_poly.pdbx_strand_id
1 'polypeptide(L)'
;MNLANLKGHSYGITLTAKNHFGSFINSSRSRAPQQAGLHGNVWGARMGAYSVLTDLMAHPELSGKTVLYMLDGLLTAPGESVNLTAESAYWQMPPFNGGFSASLFLSQDPVALDSVGADFLVNEPNMQRRNPLLRGQSGMENYLHEAALIGNAPSDTNYQQVKQRRIMSLGVHEHFDNVRTKRYSRNLGRDEGIELYPIFLSSAQGKE
;
A
#
# COMPACT_ATOMS: atom_id res chain seq x y z
N MET A 1 11.19 -10.12 -5.07
CA MET A 1 10.38 -9.92 -3.85
C MET A 1 10.43 -8.44 -3.50
N ASN A 2 9.32 -7.85 -3.05
CA ASN A 2 9.21 -6.44 -2.66
C ASN A 2 8.56 -6.35 -1.27
N LEU A 3 9.25 -5.76 -0.28
CA LEU A 3 8.82 -5.70 1.12
C LEU A 3 8.79 -4.24 1.59
N ALA A 4 7.63 -3.74 2.01
CA ALA A 4 7.47 -2.41 2.60
C ALA A 4 6.98 -2.49 4.05
N ASN A 5 7.27 -1.48 4.85
CA ASN A 5 6.66 -1.33 6.17
C ASN A 5 5.22 -0.80 6.03
N LEU A 6 4.27 -1.39 6.75
CA LEU A 6 2.89 -0.91 6.86
C LEU A 6 2.87 0.33 7.76
N LYS A 7 2.99 1.51 7.14
CA LYS A 7 3.00 2.79 7.84
C LYS A 7 2.32 3.89 7.05
N GLY A 8 1.89 4.91 7.78
CA GLY A 8 1.47 6.17 7.17
C GLY A 8 2.63 6.91 6.49
N HIS A 9 2.26 7.85 5.62
CA HIS A 9 3.19 8.77 4.98
C HIS A 9 2.54 10.13 4.79
N SER A 10 3.32 11.21 4.90
CA SER A 10 2.90 12.60 4.66
C SER A 10 2.55 12.96 3.21
N TYR A 11 2.59 12.00 2.28
CA TYR A 11 2.34 12.20 0.84
C TYR A 11 1.21 11.30 0.32
N GLY A 12 0.39 10.74 1.21
CA GLY A 12 -0.62 9.73 0.86
C GLY A 12 -0.11 8.30 1.04
N ILE A 13 -0.87 7.32 0.59
CA ILE A 13 -0.47 5.91 0.62
C ILE A 13 0.57 5.68 -0.48
N THR A 14 1.63 4.93 -0.18
CA THR A 14 2.70 4.65 -1.15
C THR A 14 3.26 3.22 -1.08
N LEU A 15 3.26 2.64 0.13
CA LEU A 15 3.56 1.23 0.45
C LEU A 15 4.60 0.54 -0.46
N THR A 16 4.29 -0.62 -1.05
CA THR A 16 5.27 -1.39 -1.82
C THR A 16 5.68 -0.70 -3.12
N ALA A 17 4.81 0.11 -3.71
CA ALA A 17 5.12 0.86 -4.92
C ALA A 17 6.31 1.82 -4.74
N LYS A 18 6.44 2.45 -3.56
CA LYS A 18 7.52 3.42 -3.27
C LYS A 18 8.91 2.78 -3.22
N ASN A 19 9.01 1.48 -2.97
CA ASN A 19 10.30 0.80 -2.91
C ASN A 19 11.08 0.91 -4.23
N HIS A 20 10.39 1.07 -5.36
CA HIS A 20 11.03 1.30 -6.66
C HIS A 20 11.76 2.64 -6.78
N PHE A 21 11.53 3.60 -5.88
CA PHE A 21 12.36 4.80 -5.85
C PHE A 21 13.83 4.48 -5.53
N GLY A 22 14.09 3.38 -4.82
CA GLY A 22 15.44 2.88 -4.55
C GLY A 22 16.12 2.24 -5.76
N SER A 23 15.41 2.02 -6.87
CA SER A 23 15.99 1.49 -8.11
C SER A 23 16.80 2.53 -8.89
N PHE A 24 16.69 3.81 -8.51
CA PHE A 24 17.41 4.91 -9.13
C PHE A 24 18.65 5.27 -8.33
N ILE A 25 19.80 5.29 -9.01
CA ILE A 25 21.06 5.76 -8.44
C ILE A 25 21.27 7.21 -8.87
N ASN A 26 21.69 8.05 -7.94
CA ASN A 26 22.21 9.38 -8.24
C ASN A 26 23.50 9.64 -7.47
N SER A 27 24.10 10.81 -7.70
CA SER A 27 25.37 11.20 -7.09
C SER A 27 25.30 11.45 -5.58
N SER A 28 24.10 11.43 -4.97
CA SER A 28 23.92 11.57 -3.52
C SER A 28 23.29 10.33 -2.88
N ARG A 29 24.11 9.61 -2.13
CA ARG A 29 23.67 8.45 -1.34
C ARG A 29 22.64 8.81 -0.25
N SER A 30 22.61 10.04 0.25
CA SER A 30 21.76 10.44 1.38
C SER A 30 20.37 10.94 1.00
N ARG A 31 20.10 11.15 -0.30
CA ARG A 31 18.82 11.71 -0.79
C ARG A 31 18.38 11.11 -2.12
N ALA A 32 18.61 9.81 -2.32
CA ALA A 32 18.34 9.12 -3.59
C ALA A 32 16.96 9.45 -4.24
N PRO A 33 15.80 9.27 -3.58
CA PRO A 33 14.49 9.60 -4.20
C PRO A 33 14.29 11.10 -4.45
N GLN A 34 14.81 11.96 -3.57
CA GLN A 34 14.67 13.42 -3.67
C GLN A 34 15.52 13.98 -4.80
N GLN A 35 16.78 13.55 -4.90
CA GLN A 35 17.70 14.00 -5.93
C GLN A 35 17.45 13.35 -7.30
N ALA A 36 16.78 12.20 -7.34
CA ALA A 36 16.22 11.65 -8.58
C ALA A 36 14.96 12.41 -9.04
N GLY A 37 14.51 13.43 -8.30
CA GLY A 37 13.31 14.21 -8.63
C GLY A 37 11.99 13.47 -8.40
N LEU A 38 12.01 12.27 -7.81
CA LEU A 38 10.83 11.40 -7.68
C LEU A 38 9.92 11.81 -6.52
N HIS A 39 10.48 12.36 -5.44
CA HIS A 39 9.70 12.75 -4.26
C HIS A 39 8.68 13.85 -4.55
N GLY A 40 8.98 14.78 -5.46
CA GLY A 40 8.04 15.81 -5.88
C GLY A 40 6.80 15.24 -6.59
N ASN A 41 6.92 14.08 -7.22
CA ASN A 41 5.85 13.44 -8.00
C ASN A 41 4.83 12.67 -7.16
N VAL A 42 5.08 12.52 -5.85
CA VAL A 42 4.10 11.95 -4.90
C VAL A 42 3.50 13.00 -3.98
N TRP A 43 4.08 14.20 -3.95
CA TRP A 43 3.58 15.29 -3.11
C TRP A 43 2.29 15.87 -3.70
N GLY A 44 1.28 16.09 -2.85
CA GLY A 44 0.04 16.74 -3.26
C GLY A 44 -0.78 15.91 -4.26
N ALA A 45 -0.69 14.57 -4.18
CA ALA A 45 -1.46 13.65 -5.01
C ALA A 45 -2.96 14.02 -4.99
N ARG A 46 -3.58 14.00 -6.17
CA ARG A 46 -5.00 14.28 -6.41
C ARG A 46 -5.58 13.14 -7.21
N MET A 47 -6.86 12.85 -7.01
CA MET A 47 -7.57 11.92 -7.88
C MET A 47 -7.50 12.38 -9.33
N GLY A 48 -7.22 11.44 -10.25
CA GLY A 48 -7.11 11.73 -11.69
C GLY A 48 -5.84 12.48 -12.07
N ALA A 49 -4.81 12.48 -11.23
CA ALA A 49 -3.50 13.01 -11.58
C ALA A 49 -2.52 11.89 -11.95
N TYR A 50 -1.51 12.22 -12.75
CA TYR A 50 -0.39 11.33 -13.02
C TYR A 50 0.22 10.77 -11.73
N SER A 51 0.55 9.49 -11.76
CA SER A 51 1.20 8.79 -10.65
C SER A 51 2.52 8.16 -11.11
N VAL A 52 3.64 8.69 -10.63
CA VAL A 52 4.95 8.06 -10.85
C VAL A 52 5.02 6.64 -10.27
N LEU A 53 4.28 6.36 -9.19
CA LEU A 53 4.25 5.03 -8.60
C LEU A 53 3.67 4.01 -9.59
N THR A 54 2.61 4.39 -10.30
CA THR A 54 1.96 3.55 -11.30
C THR A 54 2.88 3.26 -12.49
N ASP A 55 3.64 4.26 -12.94
CA ASP A 55 4.62 4.10 -14.01
C ASP A 55 5.72 3.09 -13.63
N LEU A 56 6.25 3.21 -12.41
CA LEU A 56 7.26 2.26 -11.89
C LEU A 56 6.70 0.86 -11.67
N MET A 57 5.43 0.75 -11.26
CA MET A 57 4.73 -0.54 -11.14
C MET A 57 4.50 -1.19 -12.51
N ALA A 58 4.29 -0.41 -13.57
CA ALA A 58 4.10 -0.92 -14.93
C ALA A 58 5.41 -1.39 -15.60
N HIS A 59 6.56 -0.92 -15.10
CA HIS A 59 7.85 -1.16 -15.74
C HIS A 59 8.31 -2.63 -15.61
N PRO A 60 8.63 -3.35 -16.71
CA PRO A 60 8.96 -4.78 -16.63
C PRO A 60 10.21 -5.08 -15.84
N GLU A 61 11.21 -4.20 -15.91
CA GLU A 61 12.49 -4.39 -15.21
C GLU A 61 12.40 -4.06 -13.70
N LEU A 62 11.27 -3.49 -13.26
CA LEU A 62 11.01 -3.16 -11.86
C LEU A 62 9.98 -4.14 -11.29
N SER A 63 8.71 -3.74 -11.23
CA SER A 63 7.63 -4.59 -10.71
C SER A 63 7.39 -5.84 -11.56
N GLY A 64 7.65 -5.80 -12.88
CA GLY A 64 7.45 -6.98 -13.75
C GLY A 64 8.33 -8.20 -13.44
N LYS A 65 9.35 -8.05 -12.58
CA LYS A 65 10.19 -9.16 -12.07
C LYS A 65 9.82 -9.59 -10.64
N THR A 66 8.86 -8.92 -10.01
CA THR A 66 8.47 -9.21 -8.63
C THR A 66 7.34 -10.23 -8.61
N VAL A 67 7.60 -11.38 -7.97
CA VAL A 67 6.62 -12.46 -7.81
C VAL A 67 5.83 -12.34 -6.50
N LEU A 68 6.48 -11.84 -5.44
CA LEU A 68 5.89 -11.75 -4.10
C LEU A 68 6.08 -10.35 -3.53
N TYR A 69 4.96 -9.78 -3.06
CA TYR A 69 4.87 -8.51 -2.37
C TYR A 69 4.48 -8.73 -0.91
N MET A 70 5.05 -7.95 0.00
CA MET A 70 4.84 -8.09 1.43
C MET A 70 4.72 -6.73 2.12
N LEU A 71 3.83 -6.66 3.13
CA LEU A 71 3.79 -5.57 4.09
C LEU A 71 4.19 -6.09 5.47
N ASP A 72 5.21 -5.48 6.05
CA ASP A 72 5.61 -5.65 7.44
C ASP A 72 4.73 -4.77 8.34
N GLY A 73 3.76 -5.39 8.99
CA GLY A 73 2.90 -4.79 9.99
C GLY A 73 3.22 -5.26 11.41
N LEU A 74 4.46 -5.69 11.70
CA LEU A 74 4.86 -6.08 13.05
C LEU A 74 4.82 -4.88 13.99
N LEU A 75 5.45 -3.78 13.56
CA LEU A 75 5.45 -2.48 14.23
C LEU A 75 5.23 -1.39 13.19
N THR A 76 4.15 -0.63 13.37
CA THR A 76 3.65 0.30 12.37
C THR A 76 3.76 1.73 12.88
N ALA A 77 4.27 2.63 12.05
CA ALA A 77 4.38 4.04 12.39
C ALA A 77 3.24 4.86 11.76
N PRO A 78 2.71 5.89 12.43
CA PRO A 78 1.71 6.77 11.83
C PRO A 78 2.27 7.67 10.71
N GLY A 79 3.59 7.80 10.58
CA GLY A 79 4.26 8.62 9.57
C GLY A 79 5.71 8.21 9.32
N GLU A 80 6.37 8.89 8.39
CA GLU A 80 7.74 8.62 7.95
C GLU A 80 8.86 9.21 8.83
N SER A 81 8.53 10.14 9.73
CA SER A 81 9.52 10.82 10.58
C SER A 81 8.95 11.05 11.99
N VAL A 82 8.50 9.96 12.61
CA VAL A 82 7.92 9.96 13.95
C VAL A 82 8.72 9.04 14.86
N ASN A 83 8.93 9.47 16.11
CA ASN A 83 9.47 8.59 17.14
C ASN A 83 8.43 7.51 17.45
N LEU A 84 8.76 6.25 17.20
CA LEU A 84 7.86 5.15 17.46
C LEU A 84 7.79 4.88 18.98
N THR A 85 6.62 5.10 19.54
CA THR A 85 6.26 4.69 20.90
C THR A 85 5.25 3.56 20.84
N ALA A 86 5.14 2.76 21.91
CA ALA A 86 4.12 1.72 22.01
C ALA A 86 2.70 2.29 21.77
N GLU A 87 2.39 3.43 22.40
CA GLU A 87 1.10 4.11 22.25
C GLU A 87 0.81 4.52 20.80
N SER A 88 1.82 4.92 20.02
CA SER A 88 1.65 5.26 18.60
C SER A 88 1.57 4.05 17.67
N ALA A 89 1.95 2.87 18.14
CA ALA A 89 2.03 1.64 17.36
C ALA A 89 0.86 0.67 17.65
N TYR A 90 0.04 0.94 18.66
CA TYR A 90 -1.15 0.15 18.96
C TYR A 90 -2.28 0.38 17.95
N TRP A 91 -3.00 -0.70 17.67
CA TRP A 91 -4.13 -0.75 16.76
C TRP A 91 -5.41 -1.00 17.56
N GLN A 92 -6.36 -0.08 17.45
CA GLN A 92 -7.64 -0.15 18.16
C GLN A 92 -8.66 -1.01 17.42
N MET A 93 -8.61 -1.07 16.09
CA MET A 93 -9.61 -1.84 15.35
C MET A 93 -9.45 -3.36 15.60
N PRO A 94 -10.54 -4.14 15.52
CA PRO A 94 -10.44 -5.61 15.53
C PRO A 94 -9.55 -6.10 14.38
N PRO A 95 -8.88 -7.26 14.49
CA PRO A 95 -8.81 -8.14 15.67
C PRO A 95 -7.76 -7.68 16.70
N PHE A 96 -7.08 -6.56 16.48
CA PHE A 96 -5.94 -6.12 17.28
C PHE A 96 -6.33 -5.60 18.67
N ASN A 97 -7.49 -4.94 18.78
CA ASN A 97 -8.15 -4.62 20.04
C ASN A 97 -7.22 -3.99 21.12
N GLY A 98 -6.40 -3.02 20.71
CA GLY A 98 -5.46 -2.31 21.58
C GLY A 98 -4.04 -2.90 21.60
N GLY A 99 -3.79 -4.01 20.92
CA GLY A 99 -2.46 -4.59 20.72
C GLY A 99 -1.69 -3.98 19.55
N PHE A 100 -0.49 -4.50 19.29
CA PHE A 100 0.20 -4.23 18.03
C PHE A 100 -0.50 -4.95 16.87
N SER A 101 -0.34 -4.44 15.65
CA SER A 101 -0.80 -5.17 14.45
C SER A 101 -0.15 -6.57 14.38
N ALA A 102 1.15 -6.69 14.70
CA ALA A 102 1.85 -7.97 14.81
C ALA A 102 1.59 -8.92 13.63
N SER A 103 1.50 -8.36 12.41
CA SER A 103 0.99 -9.05 11.23
C SER A 103 1.93 -8.91 10.04
N LEU A 104 1.92 -9.91 9.17
CA LEU A 104 2.52 -9.85 7.84
C LEU A 104 1.40 -10.00 6.80
N PHE A 105 1.39 -9.13 5.80
CA PHE A 105 0.48 -9.22 4.67
C PHE A 105 1.26 -9.63 3.44
N LEU A 106 0.71 -10.54 2.63
CA LEU A 106 1.39 -11.10 1.47
C LEU A 106 0.43 -11.19 0.28
N SER A 107 0.94 -10.91 -0.92
CA SER A 107 0.19 -11.05 -2.17
C SER A 107 1.14 -11.23 -3.35
N GLN A 108 0.64 -11.82 -4.44
CA GLN A 108 1.28 -11.74 -5.75
C GLN A 108 0.73 -10.57 -6.60
N ASP A 109 -0.40 -9.99 -6.19
CA ASP A 109 -0.99 -8.78 -6.76
C ASP A 109 -0.58 -7.56 -5.91
N PRO A 110 0.25 -6.64 -6.45
CA PRO A 110 0.73 -5.47 -5.71
C PRO A 110 -0.35 -4.44 -5.44
N VAL A 111 -1.31 -4.27 -6.35
CA VAL A 111 -2.40 -3.30 -6.19
C VAL A 111 -3.33 -3.79 -5.09
N ALA A 112 -3.67 -5.09 -5.08
CA ALA A 112 -4.49 -5.68 -4.03
C ALA A 112 -3.83 -5.57 -2.65
N LEU A 113 -2.53 -5.87 -2.55
CA LEU A 113 -1.81 -5.78 -1.28
C LEU A 113 -1.80 -4.36 -0.73
N ASP A 114 -1.42 -3.39 -1.57
CA ASP A 114 -1.36 -2.00 -1.16
C ASP A 114 -2.78 -1.44 -0.89
N SER A 115 -3.82 -1.94 -1.55
CA SER A 115 -5.22 -1.61 -1.24
C SER A 115 -5.62 -2.11 0.14
N VAL A 116 -5.28 -3.36 0.48
CA VAL A 116 -5.48 -3.89 1.84
C VAL A 116 -4.71 -3.07 2.86
N GLY A 117 -3.45 -2.73 2.57
CA GLY A 117 -2.64 -1.88 3.43
C GLY A 117 -3.24 -0.48 3.64
N ALA A 118 -3.76 0.12 2.57
CA ALA A 118 -4.45 1.40 2.60
C ALA A 118 -5.65 1.33 3.54
N ASP A 119 -6.54 0.36 3.33
CA ASP A 119 -7.73 0.12 4.14
C ASP A 119 -7.42 -0.03 5.63
N PHE A 120 -6.36 -0.77 5.96
CA PHE A 120 -5.92 -0.94 7.34
C PHE A 120 -5.43 0.38 7.96
N LEU A 121 -4.63 1.16 7.22
CA LEU A 121 -4.12 2.45 7.70
C LEU A 121 -5.23 3.50 7.82
N VAL A 122 -6.10 3.59 6.82
CA VAL A 122 -7.15 4.62 6.76
C VAL A 122 -8.28 4.34 7.73
N ASN A 123 -8.45 3.10 8.21
CA ASN A 123 -9.49 2.76 9.19
C ASN A 123 -8.99 2.59 10.62
N GLU A 124 -7.68 2.63 10.87
CA GLU A 124 -7.12 2.53 12.22
C GLU A 124 -7.19 3.90 12.94
N PRO A 125 -7.96 4.03 14.05
CA PRO A 125 -8.12 5.29 14.75
C PRO A 125 -6.82 5.93 15.20
N ASN A 126 -5.83 5.14 15.63
CA ASN A 126 -4.55 5.67 16.07
C ASN A 126 -3.73 6.26 14.91
N MET A 127 -3.78 5.62 13.74
CA MET A 127 -3.14 6.09 12.52
C MET A 127 -3.80 7.39 12.04
N GLN A 128 -5.13 7.43 11.95
CA GLN A 128 -5.87 8.63 11.58
C GLN A 128 -5.63 9.79 12.55
N ARG A 129 -5.61 9.55 13.86
CA ARG A 129 -5.41 10.59 14.89
C ARG A 129 -4.09 11.32 14.67
N ARG A 130 -3.04 10.56 14.36
CA ARG A 130 -1.65 11.04 14.27
C ARG A 130 -1.23 11.41 12.84
N ASN A 131 -2.01 11.03 11.83
CA ASN A 131 -1.80 11.40 10.43
C ASN A 131 -3.11 11.91 9.79
N PRO A 132 -3.29 13.24 9.72
CA PRO A 132 -4.49 13.85 9.14
C PRO A 132 -4.79 13.48 7.69
N LEU A 133 -3.79 13.07 6.91
CA LEU A 133 -3.98 12.74 5.50
C LEU A 133 -4.82 11.48 5.30
N LEU A 134 -4.83 10.59 6.30
CA LEU A 134 -5.62 9.35 6.29
C LEU A 134 -7.12 9.60 6.55
N ARG A 135 -7.53 10.83 6.87
CA ARG A 135 -8.93 11.20 7.19
C ARG A 135 -9.72 11.74 5.99
N GLY A 136 -9.36 11.32 4.77
CA GLY A 136 -10.11 11.66 3.57
C GLY A 136 -9.51 12.77 2.71
N GLN A 137 -8.18 12.81 2.56
CA GLN A 137 -7.62 13.59 1.46
C GLN A 137 -7.96 12.94 0.11
N SER A 138 -8.61 13.71 -0.74
CA SER A 138 -8.81 13.40 -2.16
C SER A 138 -7.45 13.14 -2.82
N GLY A 139 -7.17 11.88 -3.16
CA GLY A 139 -5.97 11.49 -3.92
C GLY A 139 -4.95 10.65 -3.15
N MET A 140 -5.16 10.34 -1.87
CA MET A 140 -4.20 9.53 -1.09
C MET A 140 -3.97 8.12 -1.67
N GLU A 141 -4.97 7.57 -2.35
CA GLU A 141 -4.96 6.27 -3.03
C GLU A 141 -4.90 6.40 -4.55
N ASN A 142 -4.66 7.60 -5.09
CA ASN A 142 -4.74 7.86 -6.53
C ASN A 142 -3.92 6.85 -7.35
N TYR A 143 -2.70 6.50 -6.91
CA TYR A 143 -1.88 5.54 -7.64
C TYR A 143 -2.50 4.14 -7.74
N LEU A 144 -3.33 3.72 -6.77
CA LEU A 144 -4.03 2.44 -6.80
C LEU A 144 -5.14 2.46 -7.84
N HIS A 145 -5.89 3.56 -7.94
CA HIS A 145 -6.87 3.75 -9.01
C HIS A 145 -6.21 3.78 -10.39
N GLU A 146 -5.12 4.56 -10.52
CA GLU A 146 -4.33 4.63 -11.76
C GLU A 146 -3.77 3.26 -12.17
N ALA A 147 -3.27 2.47 -11.21
CA ALA A 147 -2.69 1.16 -11.47
C ALA A 147 -3.74 0.09 -11.78
N ALA A 148 -4.86 0.06 -11.04
CA ALA A 148 -5.94 -0.89 -11.28
C ALA A 148 -6.61 -0.67 -12.64
N LEU A 149 -6.67 0.58 -13.08
CA LEU A 149 -7.29 1.00 -14.34
C LEU A 149 -6.25 1.44 -15.36
N ILE A 150 -5.01 0.93 -15.34
CA ILE A 150 -3.93 1.44 -16.20
C ILE A 150 -4.26 1.44 -17.71
N GLY A 151 -5.15 0.55 -18.17
CA GLY A 151 -5.63 0.54 -19.54
C GLY A 151 -6.55 1.71 -19.90
N ASN A 152 -7.20 2.33 -18.91
CA ASN A 152 -8.08 3.49 -19.00
C ASN A 152 -7.92 4.35 -17.74
N ALA A 153 -6.70 4.85 -17.53
CA ALA A 153 -6.31 5.48 -16.27
C ALA A 153 -7.15 6.74 -16.01
N PRO A 154 -7.61 7.01 -14.78
CA PRO A 154 -8.39 8.20 -14.44
C PRO A 154 -7.73 9.54 -14.81
N SER A 155 -6.40 9.58 -14.88
CA SER A 155 -5.63 10.76 -15.31
C SER A 155 -5.48 10.94 -16.82
N ASP A 156 -6.05 10.04 -17.62
CA ASP A 156 -5.80 9.91 -19.06
C ASP A 156 -4.32 9.68 -19.42
N THR A 157 -3.46 9.41 -18.42
CA THR A 157 -2.04 9.14 -18.67
C THR A 157 -1.87 7.82 -19.41
N ASN A 158 -1.15 7.88 -20.53
CA ASN A 158 -0.65 6.69 -21.19
C ASN A 158 0.66 6.22 -20.54
N TYR A 159 0.54 5.44 -19.46
CA TYR A 159 1.69 4.85 -18.78
C TYR A 159 2.50 3.96 -19.73
N GLN A 160 3.83 4.10 -19.73
CA GLN A 160 4.65 3.39 -20.70
C GLN A 160 4.69 1.89 -20.38
N GLN A 161 3.95 1.12 -21.17
CA GLN A 161 3.98 -0.33 -21.13
C GLN A 161 5.05 -0.82 -22.11
N VAL A 162 6.14 -1.35 -21.59
CA VAL A 162 7.26 -1.85 -22.43
C VAL A 162 6.89 -3.17 -23.15
N LYS A 163 5.78 -3.82 -22.79
CA LYS A 163 5.29 -5.04 -23.45
C LYS A 163 4.43 -4.69 -24.68
N GLN A 164 4.56 -5.48 -25.76
CA GLN A 164 3.76 -5.34 -27.00
C GLN A 164 2.24 -5.52 -26.82
N ARG A 165 1.79 -6.00 -25.65
CA ARG A 165 0.37 -6.16 -25.31
C ARG A 165 -0.05 -5.10 -24.32
N ARG A 166 -1.15 -4.41 -24.64
CA ARG A 166 -1.81 -3.46 -23.74
C ARG A 166 -2.24 -4.17 -22.45
N ILE A 167 -1.66 -3.76 -21.33
CA ILE A 167 -2.04 -4.17 -19.98
C ILE A 167 -3.26 -3.32 -19.58
N MET A 168 -4.34 -3.98 -19.17
CA MET A 168 -5.58 -3.29 -18.76
C MET A 168 -5.61 -2.98 -17.26
N SER A 169 -4.88 -3.75 -16.46
CA SER A 169 -4.79 -3.63 -15.01
C SER A 169 -3.45 -4.15 -14.50
N LEU A 170 -2.88 -3.49 -13.49
CA LEU A 170 -1.73 -4.01 -12.72
C LEU A 170 -2.15 -4.84 -11.51
N GLY A 171 -3.45 -4.95 -11.25
CA GLY A 171 -4.01 -5.64 -10.09
C GLY A 171 -5.34 -5.04 -9.64
N VAL A 172 -5.94 -5.63 -8.61
CA VAL A 172 -7.27 -5.25 -8.13
C VAL A 172 -7.18 -4.16 -7.06
N HIS A 173 -7.94 -3.06 -7.24
CA HIS A 173 -8.17 -2.06 -6.19
C HIS A 173 -9.65 -2.07 -5.78
N GLU A 174 -9.89 -2.33 -4.50
CA GLU A 174 -11.20 -2.27 -3.86
C GLU A 174 -11.03 -2.09 -2.35
N HIS A 175 -12.12 -1.82 -1.65
CA HIS A 175 -12.15 -1.65 -0.21
C HIS A 175 -12.93 -2.77 0.46
N PHE A 176 -12.58 -3.09 1.71
CA PHE A 176 -13.37 -3.99 2.51
C PHE A 176 -14.76 -3.42 2.85
N ASP A 177 -15.69 -4.30 3.20
CA ASP A 177 -17.05 -3.93 3.56
C ASP A 177 -17.18 -3.13 4.86
N ASN A 178 -16.46 -3.50 5.91
CA ASN A 178 -16.36 -2.75 7.17
C ASN A 178 -15.16 -3.19 8.03
N VAL A 179 -14.83 -2.35 9.02
CA VAL A 179 -13.68 -2.55 9.93
C VAL A 179 -13.75 -3.81 10.80
N ARG A 180 -14.92 -4.44 10.96
CA ARG A 180 -15.05 -5.66 11.78
C ARG A 180 -14.80 -6.91 10.96
N THR A 181 -15.48 -7.05 9.83
CA THR A 181 -15.43 -8.26 9.01
C THR A 181 -14.32 -8.25 7.97
N LYS A 182 -13.90 -7.07 7.49
CA LYS A 182 -12.82 -6.89 6.51
C LYS A 182 -12.98 -7.78 5.26
N ARG A 183 -14.21 -7.92 4.77
CA ARG A 183 -14.50 -8.78 3.62
C ARG A 183 -14.42 -7.97 2.35
N TYR A 184 -13.70 -8.51 1.40
CA TYR A 184 -13.57 -8.02 0.03
C TYR A 184 -14.48 -8.79 -0.93
N SER A 185 -14.45 -8.48 -2.22
CA SER A 185 -15.40 -9.03 -3.20
C SER A 185 -15.45 -10.56 -3.19
N ARG A 186 -14.30 -11.25 -3.17
CA ARG A 186 -14.28 -12.73 -3.12
C ARG A 186 -14.68 -13.29 -1.77
N ASN A 187 -14.37 -12.59 -0.67
CA ASN A 187 -14.91 -12.97 0.65
C ASN A 187 -16.44 -12.86 0.71
N LEU A 188 -17.05 -12.03 -0.16
CA LEU A 188 -18.50 -11.83 -0.30
C LEU A 188 -19.14 -12.76 -1.35
N GLY A 189 -18.37 -13.71 -1.92
CA GLY A 189 -18.87 -14.71 -2.86
C GLY A 189 -18.89 -14.26 -4.34
N ARG A 190 -18.15 -13.19 -4.70
CA ARG A 190 -17.90 -12.84 -6.10
C ARG A 190 -16.84 -13.77 -6.70
N ASP A 191 -16.90 -13.98 -8.02
CA ASP A 191 -15.92 -14.81 -8.74
C ASP A 191 -14.53 -14.16 -8.83
N GLU A 192 -14.48 -12.83 -8.83
CA GLU A 192 -13.27 -12.02 -8.95
C GLU A 192 -13.17 -10.97 -7.83
N GLY A 193 -11.95 -10.46 -7.60
CA GLY A 193 -11.65 -9.44 -6.60
C GLY A 193 -10.65 -9.89 -5.54
N ILE A 194 -10.51 -9.11 -4.47
CA ILE A 194 -9.63 -9.43 -3.35
C ILE A 194 -10.32 -10.47 -2.46
N GLU A 195 -9.51 -11.39 -1.94
CA GLU A 195 -9.87 -12.32 -0.86
C GLU A 195 -8.87 -12.12 0.27
N LEU A 196 -9.30 -11.51 1.38
CA LEU A 196 -8.46 -11.45 2.57
C LEU A 196 -8.64 -12.75 3.36
N TYR A 197 -7.56 -13.52 3.48
CA TYR A 197 -7.54 -14.78 4.22
C TYR A 197 -6.64 -14.68 5.46
N PRO A 198 -7.21 -14.43 6.66
CA PRO A 198 -6.42 -14.29 7.87
C PRO A 198 -5.97 -15.65 8.42
N ILE A 199 -4.68 -15.79 8.71
CA ILE A 199 -4.11 -16.96 9.40
C ILE A 199 -3.65 -16.51 10.79
N PHE A 200 -4.30 -17.05 11.82
CA PHE A 200 -3.90 -16.80 13.21
C PHE A 200 -2.98 -17.92 13.69
N LEU A 201 -1.83 -17.55 14.23
CA LEU A 201 -0.99 -18.50 14.95
C LEU A 201 -1.72 -18.91 16.23
N SER A 202 -1.98 -20.20 16.42
CA SER A 202 -2.48 -20.72 17.68
C SER A 202 -1.47 -20.41 18.78
N SER A 203 -1.91 -19.88 19.92
CA SER A 203 -1.07 -19.83 21.12
C SER A 203 -0.58 -21.25 21.42
N ALA A 204 0.73 -21.45 21.47
CA ALA A 204 1.28 -22.68 22.03
C ALA A 204 0.66 -22.86 23.42
N GLN A 205 -0.11 -23.94 23.61
CA GLN A 205 -0.55 -24.32 24.94
C GLN A 205 0.73 -24.58 25.74
N GLY A 206 1.10 -23.62 26.58
CA GLY A 206 2.13 -23.84 27.59
C GLY A 206 1.67 -25.02 28.43
N LYS A 207 2.42 -26.11 28.41
CA LYS A 207 2.32 -27.12 29.45
C LYS A 207 2.80 -26.43 30.73
N GLU A 208 1.86 -26.16 31.63
CA GLU A 208 2.16 -25.97 33.06
C GLU A 208 2.82 -27.23 33.64
#